data_AF-A0A819IAG4-F1
#
_entry.id   AF-A0A819IAG4-F1
#
_cell.length_a   1.000
_cell.length_b   1.000
_cell.length_c   1.000
_cell.angle_alpha   90.00
_cell.angle_beta   90.00
_cell.angle_gamma   90.00
#
_symmetry.space_group_name_H-M   'P 1'
#
loop_
_entity.id
_entity.type
_entity.pdbx_description
1 polymer ?
#
loop_
_entity_poly.entity_id
_entity_poly.type
_entity_poly.pdbx_seq_one_letter_code
_entity_poly.pdbx_strand_id
1 'polypeptide(L)' 'STTTDYEANHFIDVQSNGRFELSYSTLLTSPCNFDMKNFPFDQQTCTIKLGSTLYDINEVSISQAIDFVIDEPSLMPN' A
#
# COMPACT_ATOMS: atom_id res chain seq x y z
N SER A 1 -14.28 -20.37 12.18
CA SER A 1 -14.02 -19.06 11.56
C SER A 1 -13.21 -18.23 12.53
N THR A 2 -11.88 -18.34 12.46
CA THR A 2 -10.97 -17.56 13.29
C THR A 2 -10.54 -16.35 12.47
N THR A 3 -11.09 -15.19 12.79
CA THR A 3 -10.48 -13.91 12.44
C THR A 3 -9.20 -13.82 13.26
N THR A 4 -8.07 -14.10 12.63
CA THR A 4 -6.79 -13.65 13.16
C THR A 4 -6.78 -12.14 13.00
N ASP A 5 -7.14 -11.44 14.08
CA ASP A 5 -6.84 -10.02 14.22
C ASP A 5 -5.31 -9.91 14.24
N TYR A 6 -4.71 -9.65 13.09
CA TYR A 6 -3.34 -9.14 13.04
C TYR A 6 -3.38 -7.86 13.87
N GLU A 7 -2.73 -7.83 15.04
CA GLU A 7 -2.56 -6.59 15.79
C GLU A 7 -1.82 -5.61 14.90
N ALA A 8 -2.56 -4.70 14.28
CA ALA A 8 -2.00 -3.62 13.51
C ALA A 8 -1.33 -2.68 14.51
N ASN A 9 -0.01 -2.75 14.59
CA ASN A 9 0.76 -1.75 15.32
C ASN A 9 0.52 -0.40 14.66
N HIS A 10 -0.18 0.48 15.37
CA HIS A 10 -0.42 1.86 14.97
C HIS A 10 0.59 2.73 15.70
N PHE A 11 1.56 3.27 14.97
CA PHE A 11 2.51 4.23 15.52
C PHE A 11 2.09 5.64 15.13
N ILE A 12 2.08 6.53 16.11
CA ILE A 12 1.73 7.94 15.95
C ILE A 12 2.88 8.78 16.49
N ASP A 13 3.49 9.59 15.63
CA ASP A 13 4.44 10.63 16.04
C ASP A 13 3.78 12.01 15.95
N VAL A 14 3.88 12.81 17.01
CA VAL A 14 3.28 14.15 17.08
C VAL A 14 4.37 15.17 17.37
N GLN A 15 4.53 16.13 16.46
CA GLN A 15 5.56 17.15 16.52
C GLN A 15 4.97 18.48 16.99
N SER A 16 5.78 19.25 17.73
CA SER A 16 5.37 20.56 18.27
C SER A 16 5.06 21.62 17.19
N ASN A 17 5.51 21.39 15.94
CA ASN A 17 5.22 22.25 14.78
C ASN A 17 3.85 21.98 14.13
N GLY A 18 3.03 21.10 14.73
CA GLY A 18 1.71 20.74 14.20
C GLY A 18 1.72 19.66 13.12
N ARG A 19 2.88 19.06 12.83
CA ARG A 19 2.97 17.85 11.99
C ARG A 19 2.72 16.61 12.82
N PHE A 20 2.14 15.61 12.20
CA PHE A 20 2.06 14.28 12.75
C PHE A 20 2.32 13.25 11.65
N GLU A 21 2.82 12.10 12.05
CA GLU A 21 3.03 10.94 11.19
C GLU A 21 2.24 9.77 11.74
N LEU A 22 1.54 9.06 10.85
CA LEU A 22 0.82 7.84 11.17
C LEU A 22 1.41 6.69 10.38
N SER A 23 1.80 5.62 11.06
CA SER A 23 2.28 4.40 10.44
C SER A 23 1.34 3.24 10.77
N TYR A 24 0.84 2.61 9.71
CA TYR A 24 -0.09 1.48 9.76
C TYR A 24 0.53 0.30 9.00
N SER A 25 0.68 -0.85 9.67
CA SER A 25 0.90 -2.11 8.97
C SER A 25 -0.45 -2.67 8.54
N THR A 26 -0.70 -2.78 7.24
CA THR A 26 -1.98 -3.24 6.71
C THR A 26 -1.80 -4.19 5.54
N LEU A 27 -2.68 -5.19 5.47
CA LEU A 27 -2.79 -6.09 4.32
C LEU A 27 -3.87 -5.55 3.38
N LEU A 28 -3.47 -5.09 2.20
CA LEU A 28 -4.38 -4.54 1.20
C LEU A 28 -4.68 -5.56 0.09
N THR A 29 -5.96 -5.84 -0.11
CA THR A 29 -6.43 -6.60 -1.28
C THR A 29 -7.10 -5.62 -2.24
N SER A 30 -6.63 -5.58 -3.49
CA SER A 30 -7.19 -4.73 -4.54
C SER A 30 -7.52 -5.54 -5.79
N PRO A 31 -8.59 -5.18 -6.53
CA PRO A 31 -8.89 -5.82 -7.81
C PRO A 31 -7.81 -5.44 -8.85
N CYS A 32 -7.42 -6.43 -9.66
CA CYS A 32 -6.48 -6.25 -10.76
C CYS A 32 -7.04 -6.87 -12.04
N ASN A 33 -6.87 -6.17 -13.17
CA ASN A 33 -7.22 -6.72 -14.48
C ASN A 33 -6.11 -7.67 -14.93
N PHE A 34 -6.43 -8.96 -14.98
CA PHE A 34 -5.48 -10.02 -15.26
C PHE A 34 -5.56 -10.44 -16.75
N ASP A 35 -4.45 -10.33 -17.49
CA ASP A 35 -4.38 -10.69 -18.93
C ASP A 35 -3.54 -11.96 -19.16
N MET A 36 -4.21 -13.08 -19.45
CA MET A 36 -3.60 -14.41 -19.54
C MET A 36 -3.14 -14.82 -20.96
N LYS A 37 -3.05 -13.89 -21.91
CA LYS A 37 -2.77 -14.24 -23.32
C LYS A 37 -1.46 -14.99 -23.54
N ASN A 38 -0.44 -14.77 -22.70
CA ASN A 38 0.91 -15.31 -22.87
C ASN A 38 1.33 -16.26 -21.75
N PHE A 39 0.38 -16.91 -21.09
CA PHE A 39 0.68 -17.84 -20.01
C PHE A 39 1.70 -18.91 -20.44
N PRO A 40 2.74 -19.22 -19.63
CA PRO A 40 3.04 -18.74 -18.28
C PRO A 40 3.99 -17.53 -18.19
N PHE A 41 4.23 -16.81 -19.30
CA PHE A 41 5.24 -15.75 -19.41
C PHE A 41 4.64 -14.34 -19.52
N ASP A 42 3.35 -14.17 -19.21
CA ASP A 42 2.71 -12.86 -19.19
C ASP A 42 3.27 -11.97 -18.06
N GLN A 43 3.27 -10.66 -18.31
CA GLN A 43 3.60 -9.65 -17.32
C GLN A 43 2.32 -8.95 -16.89
N GLN A 44 2.11 -8.84 -15.58
CA GLN A 44 0.95 -8.18 -15.00
C GLN A 44 1.32 -6.85 -14.37
N THR A 45 0.52 -5.82 -14.62
CA THR A 45 0.64 -4.50 -13.96
C THR A 45 -0.61 -4.25 -13.12
N CYS A 46 -0.48 -4.37 -11.81
CA CYS A 46 -1.57 -4.11 -10.87
C CYS A 46 -1.40 -2.74 -10.21
N THR A 47 -2.46 -1.93 -10.23
CA THR A 47 -2.47 -0.57 -9.66
C THR A 47 -3.34 -0.52 -8.43
N ILE A 48 -2.79 -0.04 -7.32
CA ILE A 48 -3.55 0.31 -6.12
C ILE A 48 -3.95 1.78 -6.24
N LYS A 49 -5.24 2.06 -6.05
CA LYS A 49 -5.78 3.43 -6.00
C LYS A 49 -6.12 3.77 -4.55
N LEU A 50 -5.44 4.78 -4.02
CA LEU A 50 -5.69 5.33 -2.70
C LEU A 50 -6.39 6.69 -2.85
N GLY A 51 -7.34 6.99 -1.97
CA GLY A 51 -8.13 8.22 -2.03
C GLY A 51 -8.85 8.48 -0.71
N SER A 52 -9.24 9.74 -0.51
CA SER A 52 -10.14 10.12 0.58
C SER A 52 -11.57 9.74 0.23
N THR A 53 -12.31 9.20 1.20
CA THR A 53 -13.73 8.89 1.03
C THR A 53 -14.62 10.12 1.17
N LEU A 54 -14.22 11.08 2.01
CA LEU A 54 -15.08 12.20 2.44
C LEU A 54 -14.68 13.54 1.83
N TYR A 55 -13.41 13.70 1.48
CA TYR A 55 -12.85 14.98 1.06
C TYR A 55 -12.47 14.95 -0.40
N ASP A 56 -12.68 16.06 -1.09
CA ASP A 56 -12.22 16.23 -2.47
C ASP A 56 -10.78 16.74 -2.54
N ILE A 57 -10.30 16.95 -3.77
CA ILE A 57 -8.92 17.40 -4.04
C ILE A 57 -8.62 18.83 -3.58
N ASN A 58 -9.65 19.65 -3.35
CA ASN A 58 -9.50 21.03 -2.87
C ASN A 58 -9.34 21.09 -1.35
N GLU A 59 -9.79 20.04 -0.65
CA GLU A 59 -9.73 19.93 0.80
C GLU A 59 -8.54 19.08 1.25
N VAL A 60 -8.29 17.94 0.59
CA VAL A 60 -7.21 17.01 0.93
C VAL A 60 -6.46 16.58 -0.33
N SER A 61 -5.15 16.85 -0.35
CA SER A 61 -4.24 16.39 -1.40
C SER A 61 -3.33 15.29 -0.87
N ILE A 62 -3.34 14.14 -1.54
CA ILE A 62 -2.44 13.03 -1.25
C ILE A 62 -1.21 13.15 -2.15
N SER A 63 -0.03 13.24 -1.53
CA SER A 63 1.26 13.26 -2.22
C SER A 63 2.11 12.08 -1.77
N GLN A 64 2.90 11.52 -2.67
CA GLN A 64 3.82 10.44 -2.35
C GLN A 64 4.91 10.97 -1.39
N ALA A 65 4.96 10.42 -0.18
CA ALA A 65 6.14 10.52 0.68
C ALA A 65 7.12 9.45 0.21
N ILE A 66 8.36 9.84 -0.07
CA ILE A 66 9.38 8.95 -0.61
C ILE A 66 9.91 8.09 0.54
N ASP A 67 9.37 6.88 0.70
CA ASP A 67 10.17 5.70 1.06
C ASP A 67 9.33 4.41 0.88
N PHE A 68 9.62 3.67 -0.18
CA PHE A 68 9.19 2.27 -0.32
C PHE A 68 10.43 1.47 -0.73
N VAL A 69 11.24 1.10 0.27
CA VAL A 69 12.21 0.00 0.11
C VAL A 69 11.44 -1.29 0.38
N ILE A 70 10.93 -1.91 -0.69
CA ILE A 70 10.68 -3.35 -0.67
C ILE A 70 11.97 -3.97 -1.19
N ASP A 71 12.90 -4.27 -0.29
CA ASP A 71 13.99 -5.19 -0.61
C ASP A 71 13.36 -6.56 -0.86
N GLU A 72 13.24 -6.94 -2.13
CA GLU A 72 12.99 -8.33 -2.50
C GLU A 72 14.31 -9.09 -2.35
N PRO A 73 14.37 -10.21 -1.60
CA PRO A 73 15.55 -11.04 -1.56
C PRO A 73 15.72 -11.68 -2.94
N SER A 74 16.62 -11.11 -3.73
CA SER A 74 17.09 -11.68 -4.97
C SER A 74 17.58 -13.11 -4.75
N LEU A 75 16.76 -14.15 -4.99
CA LEU A 75 17.25 -15.49 -5.34
C LEU A 75 16.12 -16.42 -5.80
N MET A 76 16.01 -16.60 -7.11
CA MET A 76 15.75 -17.90 -7.72
C MET A 76 16.76 -18.07 -8.87
N PRO A 77 17.88 -18.79 -8.68
CA PRO A 77 18.70 -19.26 -9.78
C PRO A 77 18.00 -20.42 -10.49
N ASN A 78 18.27 -20.46 -11.80
CA ASN A 78 17.76 -21.39 -12.82
C ASN A 78 17.99 -22.88 -12.51
#